data_AF-A0A2M8E462-F1
#
_entry.id   AF-A0A2M8E462-F1
#
_cell.length_a   1.000
_cell.length_b   1.000
_cell.length_c   1.000
_cell.angle_alpha   90.00
_cell.angle_beta   90.00
_cell.angle_gamma   90.00
#
_symmetry.space_group_name_H-M   'P 1'
#
loop_
_entity.id
_entity.type
_entity.pdbx_description
1 polymer ?
#
loop_
_entity_poly.entity_id
_entity_poly.type
_entity_poly.pdbx_seq_one_letter_code
_entity_poly.pdbx_strand_id
1 'polypeptide(L)'
;MPIALEKIAAYAAESPARQVRLFRNGANQAVRIPKEFELPGKEALIHREGNKLIIEAVKATATTLAEAMKDWEDMNEPFPDVDEGLLPLDDITL
;
A
#
# COMPACT_ATOMS: atom_id res chain seq x y z
N MET A 1 3.05 -26.99 -12.24
CA MET A 1 3.80 -25.72 -12.19
C MET A 1 3.29 -24.95 -10.98
N PRO A 2 4.12 -24.63 -9.97
CA PRO A 2 3.66 -23.84 -8.83
C PRO A 2 3.62 -22.36 -9.23
N ILE A 3 2.45 -21.75 -9.08
CA ILE A 3 2.24 -20.32 -9.22
C ILE A 3 2.90 -19.68 -7.99
N ALA A 4 3.90 -18.84 -8.23
CA ALA A 4 4.63 -18.16 -7.18
C ALA A 4 3.67 -17.27 -6.38
N LEU A 5 3.38 -17.68 -5.14
CA LEU A 5 2.73 -16.85 -4.14
C LEU A 5 3.78 -15.86 -3.62
N GLU A 6 4.11 -14.86 -4.44
CA GLU A 6 4.97 -13.75 -4.04
C GLU A 6 4.25 -12.88 -2.99
N LYS A 7 4.40 -13.30 -1.73
CA LYS A 7 4.94 -12.44 -0.66
C LYS A 7 4.25 -11.07 -0.46
N ILE A 8 2.93 -11.05 -0.39
CA ILE A 8 2.14 -9.82 -0.20
C ILE A 8 2.13 -9.32 1.27
N ALA A 9 2.69 -10.09 2.22
CA ALA A 9 2.59 -9.82 3.65
C ALA A 9 3.94 -9.59 4.37
N ALA A 10 4.86 -8.87 3.73
CA ALA A 10 6.03 -8.29 4.43
C ALA A 10 5.78 -6.84 4.89
N TYR A 11 4.52 -6.40 4.98
CA TYR A 11 4.16 -5.08 5.48
C TYR A 11 4.38 -5.04 7.00
N ALA A 12 5.22 -4.09 7.43
CA ALA A 12 5.73 -3.88 8.79
C ALA A 12 6.93 -4.74 9.22
N ALA A 13 7.91 -4.96 8.34
CA ALA A 13 9.28 -4.98 8.85
C ALA A 13 9.60 -3.57 9.38
N GLU A 14 9.72 -3.39 10.69
CA GLU A 14 10.31 -2.19 11.29
C GLU A 14 11.74 -2.05 10.74
N SER A 15 11.93 -1.20 9.73
CA SER A 15 13.27 -0.81 9.32
C SER A 15 13.96 -0.19 10.54
N PRO A 16 15.16 -0.67 10.93
CA PRO A 16 15.81 -0.21 12.15
C PRO A 16 16.01 1.30 12.10
N ALA A 17 15.51 2.02 13.11
CA ALA A 17 15.57 3.48 13.15
C ALA A 17 17.03 3.96 13.03
N ARG A 18 17.30 4.82 12.03
CA ARG A 18 18.63 5.39 11.81
C ARG A 18 18.71 6.78 12.40
N GLN A 19 19.67 7.02 13.29
CA GLN A 19 19.98 8.36 13.74
C GLN A 19 20.60 9.16 12.59
N VAL A 20 19.96 10.28 12.24
CA VAL A 20 20.38 11.19 11.18
C VAL A 20 20.65 12.57 11.76
N ARG A 21 21.52 13.34 11.09
CA ARG A 21 21.81 14.72 11.45
C ARG A 21 20.91 15.67 10.66
N LEU A 22 20.33 16.63 11.36
CA LEU A 22 19.62 17.76 10.76
C LEU A 22 20.62 18.80 10.28
N PHE A 23 20.33 19.43 9.15
CA PHE A 23 21.16 20.51 8.61
C PHE A 23 20.28 21.61 8.01
N ARG A 24 20.91 22.72 7.61
CA ARG A 24 20.23 23.83 6.94
C ARG A 24 20.51 23.79 5.44
N ASN A 25 19.47 23.97 4.64
CA ASN A 25 19.55 24.27 3.21
C ASN A 25 18.94 25.66 2.98
N GLY A 26 19.79 26.69 2.98
CA GLY A 26 19.37 28.08 3.03
C GLY A 26 18.56 28.37 4.30
N ALA A 27 17.36 28.91 4.13
CA ALA A 27 16.43 29.15 5.25
C ALA A 27 15.77 27.87 5.80
N ASN A 28 15.79 26.78 5.04
CA ASN A 28 15.04 25.57 5.36
C ASN A 28 15.86 24.59 6.22
N GLN A 29 15.17 23.85 7.10
CA GLN A 29 15.76 22.68 7.75
C GLN A 29 15.60 21.46 6.84
N ALA A 30 16.64 20.65 6.75
CA ALA A 30 16.68 19.48 5.90
C ALA A 30 17.28 18.27 6.62
N VAL A 31 16.90 17.09 6.15
CA VAL A 31 17.44 15.79 6.57
C VAL A 31 17.87 15.02 5.33
N ARG A 32 18.99 14.31 5.39
CA ARG A 32 19.38 13.40 4.31
C ARG A 32 18.62 12.10 4.54
N ILE A 33 17.85 11.68 3.55
CA ILE A 33 17.17 10.39 3.57
C ILE A 33 18.19 9.33 3.14
N PRO A 34 18.59 8.39 4.02
CA PRO A 34 19.46 7.28 3.63
C PRO A 34 18.79 6.40 2.58
N LYS A 35 19.59 5.67 1.79
CA LYS A 35 19.09 4.89 0.64
C LYS A 35 18.06 3.83 1.04
N GLU A 36 18.19 3.27 2.24
CA GLU A 36 17.25 2.29 2.78
C GLU A 36 15.87 2.87 3.16
N PHE A 37 15.74 4.20 3.24
CA PHE A 37 14.48 4.91 3.52
C PHE A 37 14.01 5.75 2.32
N GLU A 38 14.61 5.56 1.14
CA GLU A 38 14.28 6.33 -0.05
C GLU A 38 12.83 6.09 -0.46
N LEU A 39 12.04 7.16 -0.56
CA LEU A 39 10.66 7.09 -1.00
C LEU A 39 10.59 7.04 -2.53
N PRO A 40 9.63 6.31 -3.11
CA PRO A 40 9.43 6.33 -4.55
C PRO A 40 8.96 7.72 -5.02
N GLY A 41 9.38 8.10 -6.23
CA GLY A 41 8.97 9.36 -6.86
C GLY A 41 9.88 10.55 -6.54
N LYS A 42 9.36 11.76 -6.79
CA LYS A 42 10.08 13.04 -6.59
C LYS A 42 9.41 13.96 -5.59
N GLU A 43 8.24 13.57 -5.09
CA GLU A 43 7.39 14.38 -4.22
C GLU A 43 6.96 13.56 -3.01
N ALA A 44 6.87 14.23 -1.86
CA ALA A 44 6.45 13.62 -0.60
C ALA A 44 5.58 14.61 0.18
N LEU A 45 4.60 14.09 0.91
CA LEU A 45 3.81 14.83 1.88
C LEU A 45 4.53 14.78 3.22
N ILE A 46 4.56 15.91 3.91
CA ILE A 46 5.09 16.01 5.27
C ILE A 46 4.01 16.54 6.20
N HIS A 47 3.76 15.82 7.30
CA HIS A 47 2.86 16.28 8.36
C HIS A 47 3.44 15.98 9.74
N ARG A 48 2.88 16.63 10.76
CA ARG A 48 3.37 16.55 12.15
C ARG A 48 2.34 15.86 13.02
N GLU A 49 2.79 14.87 13.78
CA GLU A 49 2.00 14.20 14.81
C GLU A 49 2.77 14.28 16.13
N GLY A 50 2.34 15.18 17.02
CA GLY A 50 3.05 15.48 18.27
C GLY A 50 4.50 15.95 18.02
N ASN A 51 5.47 15.15 18.48
CA ASN A 51 6.90 15.43 18.28
C ASN A 51 7.49 14.78 17.01
N LYS A 52 6.69 14.05 16.23
CA LYS A 52 7.14 13.30 15.06
C LYS A 52 6.86 14.08 13.78
N LEU A 53 7.78 13.98 12.82
CA LEU A 53 7.54 14.35 11.44
C LEU A 53 7.33 13.07 10.65
N ILE A 54 6.18 12.96 10.00
CA ILE A 54 5.80 11.83 9.16
C ILE A 54 5.94 12.31 7.71
N ILE A 55 6.70 11.55 6.92
CA ILE A 55 6.97 11.85 5.52
C ILE A 55 6.46 10.66 4.70
N GLU A 56 5.54 10.90 3.79
CA GLU A 56 4.86 9.88 2.98
C GLU A 56 5.08 10.18 1.50
N ALA A 57 5.31 9.14 0.69
CA ALA A 57 5.41 9.30 -0.75
C ALA A 57 4.07 9.80 -1.31
N VAL A 58 4.11 10.80 -2.21
CA VAL A 58 2.92 11.12 -3.01
C VAL A 58 2.69 9.94 -3.94
N LYS A 59 1.56 9.24 -3.78
CA LYS A 59 1.18 8.17 -4.71
C LYS A 59 1.10 8.79 -6.09
N ALA A 60 2.05 8.46 -6.96
CA ALA A 60 1.95 8.77 -8.38
C ALA A 60 0.80 7.93 -8.94
N THR A 61 -0.42 8.48 -8.85
CA THR A 61 -1.67 7.90 -9.41
C THR A 61 -1.62 6.38 -9.49
N ALA A 62 -1.46 5.72 -8.34
CA ALA A 62 -1.78 4.31 -8.29
C ALA A 62 -3.27 4.31 -8.59
N THR A 63 -3.63 3.97 -9.84
CA THR A 63 -5.00 3.93 -10.34
C THR A 63 -5.80 3.28 -9.23
N THR A 64 -6.55 4.11 -8.52
CA THR A 64 -7.31 3.61 -7.39
C THR A 64 -8.21 2.52 -7.92
N LEU A 65 -8.56 1.51 -7.12
CA LEU A 65 -9.53 0.50 -7.58
C LEU A 65 -10.78 1.19 -8.17
N ALA A 66 -11.18 2.33 -7.58
CA ALA A 66 -12.21 3.21 -8.11
C ALA A 66 -11.91 3.79 -9.51
N GLU A 67 -10.71 4.31 -9.77
CA GLU A 67 -10.30 4.76 -11.10
C GLU A 67 -10.21 3.61 -12.11
N ALA A 68 -9.76 2.42 -11.68
CA ALA A 68 -9.63 1.26 -12.55
C ALA A 68 -11.00 0.70 -12.98
N MET A 69 -12.01 0.87 -12.13
CA MET A 69 -13.39 0.46 -12.38
C MET A 69 -14.25 1.57 -13.01
N LYS A 70 -13.71 2.79 -13.19
CA LYS A 70 -14.47 3.94 -13.69
C LYS A 70 -15.02 3.73 -15.11
N ASP A 71 -14.28 2.99 -15.92
CA ASP A 71 -14.61 2.72 -17.32
C ASP A 71 -15.28 1.35 -17.51
N TRP A 72 -15.67 0.67 -16.43
CA TRP A 72 -16.38 -0.61 -16.52
C TRP A 72 -17.85 -0.37 -16.85
N GLU A 73 -18.38 -1.13 -17.80
CA GLU A 73 -19.80 -1.10 -18.15
C GLU A 73 -20.63 -1.91 -17.14
N ASP A 74 -21.90 -1.53 -16.97
CA ASP A 74 -22.84 -2.29 -16.15
C ASP A 74 -23.07 -3.68 -16.75
N MET A 75 -22.85 -4.72 -15.95
CA MET A 75 -23.10 -6.10 -16.34
C MET A 75 -24.59 -6.42 -16.12
N ASN A 76 -25.33 -6.59 -17.21
CA ASN A 76 -26.76 -6.95 -17.19
C ASN A 76 -27.01 -8.47 -17.25
N GLU A 77 -25.94 -9.28 -17.22
CA GLU A 77 -26.04 -10.73 -17.18
C GLU A 77 -26.45 -11.18 -15.77
N PRO A 78 -27.46 -12.07 -15.64
CA PRO A 78 -27.80 -12.64 -14.34
C PRO A 78 -26.61 -13.41 -13.80
N PHE A 79 -26.30 -13.22 -12.52
CA PHE A 79 -25.28 -14.01 -11.85
C PHE A 79 -25.67 -15.49 -11.89
N PRO A 80 -24.78 -16.40 -12.32
CA PRO A 80 -25.10 -17.82 -12.41
C PRO A 80 -25.35 -18.40 -11.02
N ASP A 81 -26.06 -19.53 -10.96
CA ASP A 81 -26.14 -20.33 -9.75
C ASP A 81 -24.78 -21.00 -9.50
N VAL A 82 -23.97 -20.38 -8.63
CA VAL A 82 -22.64 -20.89 -8.26
C VAL A 82 -22.71 -22.11 -7.35
N ASP A 83 -23.89 -22.38 -6.78
CA ASP A 83 -24.12 -23.52 -5.91
C ASP A 83 -24.62 -24.76 -6.69
N GLU A 84 -24.86 -24.61 -8.00
CA GLU A 84 -25.31 -25.71 -8.85
C GLU A 84 -24.28 -26.86 -8.85
N GLY A 85 -24.70 -28.02 -8.32
CA GLY A 85 -23.87 -29.21 -8.25
C GLY A 85 -22.85 -29.21 -7.11
N LEU A 86 -22.86 -28.21 -6.21
CA LEU A 86 -22.08 -28.28 -4.98
C LEU A 86 -22.63 -29.37 -4.06
N LEU A 87 -21.70 -30.06 -3.40
CA LEU A 87 -22.03 -30.95 -2.29
C LEU A 87 -22.52 -30.13 -1.10
N PRO A 88 -23.34 -30.72 -0.20
CA PRO A 88 -23.71 -30.05 1.04
C PRO A 88 -22.48 -29.61 1.83
N LEU A 89 -22.63 -28.50 2.57
CA LEU A 89 -21.59 -28.02 3.47
C LEU A 89 -21.18 -29.11 4.45
N ASP A 90 -19.88 -29.18 4.74
CA ASP A 90 -19.37 -30.06 5.79
C ASP A 90 -19.94 -29.64 7.16
N ASP A 91 -20.19 -30.63 8.02
CA ASP A 91 -20.52 -30.36 9.41
C ASP A 91 -19.36 -29.61 10.09
N ILE A 92 -19.66 -28.46 10.70
CA ILE A 92 -18.68 -27.74 11.51
C ILE A 92 -18.86 -28.10 12.99
N THR A 93 -17.79 -28.55 13.64
CA THR A 93 -17.71 -28.62 15.11
C THR A 93 -17.34 -27.24 15.66
N LEU A 94 -18.27 -26.63 16.39
CA LEU A 94 -18.11 -25.38 17.15
C LEU A 94 -17.50 -25.64 18.54
#